data_AF-A0A397G261-F1
#
_entry.id   AF-A0A397G261-F1
#
_cell.length_a   1.000
_cell.length_b   1.000
_cell.length_c   1.000
_cell.angle_alpha   90.00
_cell.angle_beta   90.00
_cell.angle_gamma   90.00
#
_symmetry.space_group_name_H-M   'P 1'
#
loop_
_entity.id
_entity.type
_entity.pdbx_description
1 polymer ?
#
loop_
_entity_poly.entity_id
_entity_poly.type
_entity_poly.pdbx_seq_one_letter_code
_entity_poly.pdbx_strand_id
1 'polypeptide(L)'
;MSDHITLVCLVYGDLTKKAFKVNIEKNESVYYLKTKIKEKKSNLFANVDANEIVLWKVNVPLDDDTMEVDIVLENNEEMDVQKLSFPFITIGNAFTENITVDSIHIVIEEPSDELVLEDKYIKVIEDQEVTGSIFQTYTTFRTSTMSDHITLVCLVYGDLTKKAFKVNIEKNESVYYLKTKIKEKKSNLFANVDANEIVLWKVNVPLDDDTMEVDIVLENNEEMDVQKLSFPFITIGNAFTENITVDSIHIVIEEPSDELVLEDKYIKVIEDQEVTGSIFQTYTTFPVLILIPMRIQKFSGYLLEGFKEYKSDEQEEFLQLSGGEHFLGAKSTLFIRKCYRQLLQIVFDEKIRLRIIGNPGIRKTFFAYYILYMLAQRKEIIIYNSCAMKSPIVFDKKKAFFVYKANVLDSYLINPKVWYIVDDKRPEQVNAKTILVCSPRNDHYRNFDKYLETTIRYMPVWSWEEIEKCRIGIFDHLDKVEVESLFSKWGGIPRFTLEKAQEPIQQTFLEEAIARNSNPRLFEFIGEIDHIGDSRHMLIHIHTDVPEENKEYYIYKIMRFASEYVAEKVIDQLKKNHQKFSWQKAVDRLLSNKF
;
A
#
# COMPACT_ATOMS: atom_id res chain seq x y z
N MET A 1 -45.46 20.95 18.82
CA MET A 1 -46.18 20.18 17.79
C MET A 1 -45.36 18.93 17.55
N SER A 2 -45.99 17.78 17.27
CA SER A 2 -45.26 16.52 17.09
C SER A 2 -44.33 16.62 15.88
N ASP A 3 -43.02 16.62 16.11
CA ASP A 3 -42.00 16.55 15.04
C ASP A 3 -41.88 15.13 14.45
N HIS A 4 -42.70 14.18 14.91
CA HIS A 4 -42.80 12.86 14.31
C HIS A 4 -43.73 12.83 13.10
N ILE A 5 -43.34 12.02 12.11
CA ILE A 5 -44.12 11.69 10.92
C ILE A 5 -44.30 10.17 10.84
N THR A 6 -45.42 9.73 10.29
CA THR A 6 -45.75 8.31 10.12
C THR A 6 -45.76 7.97 8.64
N LEU A 7 -44.84 7.10 8.22
CA LEU A 7 -44.71 6.65 6.84
C LEU A 7 -45.32 5.26 6.67
N VAL A 8 -46.09 5.06 5.59
CA VAL A 8 -46.65 3.76 5.20
C VAL A 8 -45.70 3.17 4.16
N CYS A 9 -45.12 2.02 4.48
CA CYS A 9 -44.09 1.34 3.69
C CYS A 9 -44.62 0.02 3.12
N LEU A 10 -44.24 -0.31 1.89
CA LEU A 10 -44.55 -1.58 1.22
C LEU A 10 -43.27 -2.15 0.57
N VAL A 11 -43.09 -3.46 0.55
CA VAL A 11 -42.01 -4.11 -0.21
C VAL A 11 -42.47 -4.27 -1.66
N TYR A 12 -41.60 -3.95 -2.62
CA TYR A 12 -41.92 -4.06 -4.04
C TYR A 12 -42.34 -5.49 -4.39
N GLY A 13 -43.47 -5.65 -5.10
CA GLY A 13 -44.06 -6.94 -5.42
C GLY A 13 -44.95 -7.56 -4.32
N ASP A 14 -45.09 -6.95 -3.14
CA ASP A 14 -46.06 -7.39 -2.13
C ASP A 14 -47.46 -6.77 -2.34
N LEU A 15 -48.50 -7.49 -1.89
CA LEU A 15 -49.89 -6.99 -1.85
C LEU A 15 -50.05 -5.82 -0.87
N THR A 16 -50.89 -4.83 -1.18
CA THR A 16 -51.15 -3.62 -0.36
C THR A 16 -51.48 -3.94 1.12
N LYS A 17 -52.19 -5.04 1.39
CA LYS A 17 -52.49 -5.53 2.75
C LYS A 17 -51.25 -5.83 3.62
N LYS A 18 -50.06 -5.98 3.02
CA LYS A 18 -48.78 -6.20 3.73
C LYS A 18 -48.04 -4.91 4.08
N ALA A 19 -48.59 -3.75 3.71
CA ALA A 19 -48.03 -2.44 4.07
C ALA A 19 -47.95 -2.27 5.59
N PHE A 20 -46.96 -1.52 6.06
CA PHE A 20 -46.68 -1.33 7.48
C PHE A 20 -46.27 0.10 7.79
N LYS A 21 -46.53 0.55 9.01
CA LYS A 21 -46.25 1.93 9.46
C LYS A 21 -44.90 2.03 10.17
N VAL A 22 -44.15 3.08 9.85
CA VAL A 22 -42.91 3.48 10.52
C VAL A 22 -43.07 4.90 11.05
N ASN A 23 -42.86 5.09 12.35
CA ASN A 23 -42.83 6.41 12.99
C ASN A 23 -41.38 6.88 13.09
N ILE A 24 -41.13 8.11 12.67
CA ILE A 24 -39.78 8.68 12.61
C ILE A 24 -39.82 10.19 12.86
N GLU A 25 -38.80 10.79 13.47
CA GLU A 25 -38.73 12.24 13.63
C GLU A 25 -38.38 12.94 12.30
N LYS A 26 -38.88 14.16 12.08
CA LYS A 26 -38.59 14.96 10.88
C LYS A 26 -37.12 15.36 10.79
N ASN A 27 -36.40 15.46 11.90
CA ASN A 27 -34.97 15.75 11.94
C ASN A 27 -34.09 14.49 11.73
N GLU A 28 -34.67 13.29 11.84
CA GLU A 28 -33.97 12.03 11.61
C GLU A 28 -33.74 11.83 10.12
N SER A 29 -32.76 11.00 9.77
CA SER A 29 -32.33 10.84 8.38
C SER A 29 -33.03 9.68 7.68
N VAL A 30 -32.97 9.68 6.34
CA VAL A 30 -33.39 8.54 5.52
C VAL A 30 -32.64 7.25 5.91
N TYR A 31 -31.39 7.31 6.35
CA TYR A 31 -30.66 6.15 6.88
C TYR A 31 -31.34 5.57 8.12
N TYR A 32 -31.76 6.45 9.04
CA TYR A 32 -32.49 6.00 10.23
C TYR A 32 -33.87 5.43 9.88
N LEU A 33 -34.50 5.91 8.80
CA LEU A 33 -35.68 5.26 8.23
C LEU A 33 -35.38 3.83 7.75
N LYS A 34 -34.25 3.62 7.05
CA LYS A 34 -33.81 2.28 6.61
C LYS A 34 -33.55 1.35 7.80
N THR A 35 -32.93 1.83 8.88
CA THR A 35 -32.72 1.02 10.09
C THR A 35 -34.04 0.64 10.76
N LYS A 36 -35.00 1.58 10.85
CA LYS A 36 -36.35 1.30 11.37
C LYS A 36 -37.13 0.30 10.52
N ILE A 37 -37.00 0.37 9.19
CA ILE A 37 -37.59 -0.60 8.27
C ILE A 37 -36.97 -2.00 8.49
N LYS A 38 -35.64 -2.07 8.60
CA LYS A 38 -34.92 -3.32 8.90
C LYS A 38 -35.32 -3.92 10.25
N GLU A 39 -35.49 -3.10 11.30
CA GLU A 39 -36.02 -3.55 12.60
C GLU A 39 -37.43 -4.13 12.47
N LYS A 40 -38.30 -3.51 11.66
CA LYS A 40 -39.70 -3.96 11.45
C LYS A 40 -39.83 -5.20 10.56
N LYS A 41 -38.89 -5.41 9.63
CA LYS A 41 -38.85 -6.53 8.68
C LYS A 41 -37.54 -7.32 8.82
N SER A 42 -37.18 -7.64 10.06
CA SER A 42 -35.91 -8.29 10.40
C SER A 42 -35.75 -9.66 9.74
N ASN A 43 -36.85 -10.37 9.48
CA ASN A 43 -36.85 -11.64 8.76
C ASN A 43 -36.45 -11.52 7.28
N LEU A 44 -36.67 -10.36 6.65
CA LEU A 44 -36.36 -10.13 5.24
C LEU A 44 -34.97 -9.48 5.08
N PHE A 45 -34.61 -8.56 5.98
CA PHE A 45 -33.38 -7.76 5.86
C PHE A 45 -32.31 -8.06 6.92
N ALA A 46 -32.37 -9.20 7.63
CA ALA A 46 -31.40 -9.56 8.69
C ALA A 46 -29.95 -9.39 8.23
N ASN A 47 -29.64 -9.90 7.03
CA ASN A 47 -28.29 -9.99 6.48
C ASN A 47 -27.96 -8.90 5.44
N VAL A 48 -28.89 -7.97 5.18
CA VAL A 48 -28.71 -6.87 4.21
C VAL A 48 -28.24 -5.63 4.96
N ASP A 49 -27.18 -4.94 4.51
CA ASP A 49 -26.77 -3.69 5.14
C ASP A 49 -27.90 -2.65 5.00
N ALA A 50 -28.14 -1.83 6.02
CA ALA A 50 -29.23 -0.84 5.95
C ALA A 50 -29.04 0.13 4.78
N ASN A 51 -27.81 0.38 4.31
CA ASN A 51 -27.54 1.22 3.14
C ASN A 51 -27.92 0.57 1.81
N GLU A 52 -27.88 -0.76 1.72
CA GLU A 52 -28.21 -1.53 0.52
C GLU A 52 -29.72 -1.62 0.28
N ILE A 53 -30.53 -1.31 1.30
CA ILE A 53 -31.99 -1.20 1.16
C ILE A 53 -32.31 0.03 0.30
N VAL A 54 -32.95 -0.19 -0.85
CA VAL A 54 -33.36 0.88 -1.76
C VAL A 54 -34.76 1.34 -1.40
N LEU A 55 -34.93 2.65 -1.17
CA LEU A 55 -36.22 3.26 -0.83
C LEU A 55 -36.67 4.20 -1.95
N TRP A 56 -37.93 4.06 -2.34
CA TRP A 56 -38.62 4.91 -3.29
C TRP A 56 -39.75 5.65 -2.57
N LYS A 57 -39.73 6.98 -2.59
CA LYS A 57 -40.85 7.83 -2.21
C LYS A 57 -41.92 7.75 -3.31
N VAL A 58 -43.14 7.46 -2.91
CA VAL A 58 -44.31 7.33 -3.80
C VAL A 58 -45.54 7.94 -3.13
N ASN A 59 -46.62 8.14 -3.88
CA ASN A 59 -47.91 8.62 -3.38
C ASN A 59 -49.05 7.77 -3.97
N VAL A 60 -49.28 6.59 -3.39
CA VAL A 60 -50.16 5.57 -3.97
C VAL A 60 -51.40 5.38 -3.11
N PRO A 61 -52.61 5.75 -3.56
CA PRO A 61 -53.82 5.60 -2.76
C PRO A 61 -54.08 4.16 -2.33
N LEU A 62 -54.55 3.97 -1.10
CA LEU A 62 -55.03 2.69 -0.58
C LEU A 62 -56.54 2.55 -0.85
N ASP A 63 -56.96 2.41 -2.10
CA ASP A 63 -58.39 2.30 -2.48
C ASP A 63 -58.90 0.85 -2.68
N ASP A 64 -58.01 -0.15 -2.79
CA ASP A 64 -58.34 -1.58 -2.87
C ASP A 64 -57.28 -2.46 -2.15
N ASP A 65 -57.72 -3.31 -1.21
CA ASP A 65 -56.88 -4.18 -0.37
C ASP A 65 -56.42 -5.47 -1.07
N THR A 66 -56.82 -5.66 -2.33
CA THR A 66 -56.52 -6.85 -3.13
C THR A 66 -55.62 -6.62 -4.35
N MET A 67 -55.25 -5.38 -4.66
CA MET A 67 -54.39 -5.06 -5.81
C MET A 67 -52.90 -5.20 -5.50
N GLU A 68 -52.14 -5.73 -6.46
CA GLU A 68 -50.68 -5.61 -6.50
C GLU A 68 -50.32 -4.20 -6.98
N VAL A 69 -49.33 -3.60 -6.34
CA VAL A 69 -48.88 -2.24 -6.68
C VAL A 69 -48.02 -2.30 -7.94
N ASP A 70 -48.65 -2.09 -9.10
CA ASP A 70 -47.99 -2.03 -10.42
C ASP A 70 -47.41 -0.62 -10.65
N ILE A 71 -46.25 -0.35 -10.03
CA ILE A 71 -45.52 0.92 -10.17
C ILE A 71 -44.19 0.67 -10.84
N VAL A 72 -43.90 1.43 -11.89
CA VAL A 72 -42.57 1.47 -12.50
C VAL A 72 -41.63 2.23 -11.57
N LEU A 73 -40.64 1.52 -11.00
CA LEU A 73 -39.63 2.10 -10.12
C LEU A 73 -38.54 2.83 -10.92
N GLU A 74 -38.89 4.00 -11.44
CA GLU A 74 -38.00 4.94 -12.11
C GLU A 74 -38.32 6.36 -11.63
N ASN A 75 -37.31 7.24 -11.53
CA ASN A 75 -37.53 8.62 -11.11
C ASN A 75 -38.45 9.33 -12.11
N ASN A 76 -39.66 9.71 -11.67
CA ASN A 76 -40.65 10.35 -12.52
C ASN A 76 -41.44 11.39 -11.71
N GLU A 77 -41.20 12.67 -12.02
CA GLU A 77 -41.87 13.80 -11.38
C GLU A 77 -43.36 13.88 -11.72
N GLU A 78 -43.82 13.35 -12.86
CA GLU A 78 -45.25 13.33 -13.22
C GLU A 78 -46.04 12.26 -12.47
N MET A 79 -45.36 11.23 -11.94
CA MET A 79 -45.98 10.11 -11.22
C MET A 79 -45.71 10.13 -9.71
N ASP A 80 -45.12 11.20 -9.17
CA ASP A 80 -44.68 11.32 -7.77
C ASP A 80 -43.76 10.18 -7.29
N VAL A 81 -42.97 9.58 -8.20
CA VAL A 81 -42.03 8.49 -7.87
C VAL A 81 -40.61 9.04 -7.81
N GLN A 82 -40.00 9.02 -6.62
CA GLN A 82 -38.66 9.55 -6.38
C GLN A 82 -37.81 8.59 -5.56
N LYS A 83 -36.64 8.20 -6.07
CA LYS A 83 -35.65 7.41 -5.33
C LYS A 83 -35.03 8.25 -4.19
N LEU A 84 -35.14 7.79 -2.95
CA LEU A 84 -34.52 8.43 -1.78
C LEU A 84 -33.02 8.09 -1.72
N SER A 85 -32.27 8.69 -2.64
CA SER A 85 -30.88 8.35 -2.94
C SER A 85 -29.88 8.90 -1.92
N PHE A 86 -30.29 9.88 -1.09
CA PHE A 86 -29.43 10.53 -0.11
C PHE A 86 -29.78 10.07 1.31
N PRO A 87 -28.95 9.24 1.96
CA PRO A 87 -29.27 8.64 3.26
C PRO A 87 -29.24 9.64 4.42
N PHE A 88 -28.69 10.83 4.24
CA PHE A 88 -28.52 11.83 5.31
C PHE A 88 -29.45 13.04 5.20
N ILE A 89 -30.29 13.10 4.15
CA ILE A 89 -31.39 14.07 4.09
C ILE A 89 -32.34 13.76 5.27
N THR A 90 -32.74 14.82 5.98
CA THR A 90 -33.71 14.71 7.07
C THR A 90 -35.08 14.36 6.49
N ILE A 91 -35.88 13.59 7.23
CA ILE A 91 -37.21 13.20 6.76
C ILE A 91 -38.09 14.43 6.48
N GLY A 92 -37.94 15.51 7.24
CA GLY A 92 -38.61 16.78 7.00
C GLY A 92 -38.24 17.45 5.67
N ASN A 93 -37.01 17.24 5.19
CA ASN A 93 -36.55 17.75 3.90
C ASN A 93 -36.90 16.80 2.74
N ALA A 94 -36.97 15.48 2.99
CA ALA A 94 -37.42 14.50 1.99
C ALA A 94 -38.95 14.54 1.75
N PHE A 95 -39.72 14.91 2.78
CA PHE A 95 -41.17 14.99 2.80
C PHE A 95 -41.61 16.41 3.18
N THR A 96 -41.34 17.37 2.29
CA THR A 96 -41.71 18.78 2.45
C THR A 96 -43.22 19.02 2.32
N GLU A 97 -43.94 18.12 1.65
CA GLU A 97 -45.38 18.19 1.44
C GLU A 97 -46.17 17.48 2.55
N ASN A 98 -47.43 17.88 2.75
CA ASN A 98 -48.31 17.20 3.70
C ASN A 98 -48.63 15.79 3.18
N ILE A 99 -48.07 14.79 3.86
CA ILE A 99 -48.31 13.38 3.57
C ILE A 99 -49.80 13.07 3.68
N THR A 100 -50.37 12.48 2.63
CA THR A 100 -51.77 12.03 2.60
C THR A 100 -51.94 10.84 3.55
N VAL A 101 -52.99 10.81 4.37
CA VAL A 101 -53.08 9.81 5.48
C VAL A 101 -53.34 8.38 4.97
N ASP A 102 -53.89 8.26 3.75
CA ASP A 102 -54.42 7.02 3.17
C ASP A 102 -53.67 6.60 1.89
N SER A 103 -52.35 6.80 1.84
CA SER A 103 -51.50 6.34 0.73
C SER A 103 -50.27 5.55 1.22
N ILE A 104 -49.65 4.81 0.30
CA ILE A 104 -48.29 4.27 0.49
C ILE A 104 -47.32 5.41 0.21
N HIS A 105 -46.38 5.62 1.13
CA HIS A 105 -45.39 6.70 1.09
C HIS A 105 -44.01 6.21 0.64
N ILE A 106 -43.71 4.92 0.89
CA ILE A 106 -42.41 4.29 0.61
C ILE A 106 -42.61 2.91 -0.02
N VAL A 107 -41.93 2.65 -1.14
CA VAL A 107 -41.73 1.31 -1.71
C VAL A 107 -40.28 0.87 -1.51
N ILE A 108 -40.09 -0.37 -1.06
CA ILE A 108 -38.78 -0.95 -0.73
C ILE A 108 -38.39 -1.97 -1.79
N GLU A 109 -37.31 -1.72 -2.50
CA GLU A 109 -36.77 -2.63 -3.52
C GLU A 109 -35.70 -3.55 -2.89
N GLU A 110 -35.81 -4.85 -3.13
CA GLU A 110 -34.87 -5.86 -2.62
C GLU A 110 -33.57 -5.85 -3.46
N PRO A 111 -32.38 -5.90 -2.84
CA PRO A 111 -31.13 -5.99 -3.58
C PRO A 111 -31.05 -7.31 -4.37
N SER A 112 -30.76 -7.24 -5.67
CA SER A 112 -30.69 -8.42 -6.54
C SER A 112 -29.36 -9.17 -6.38
N ASP A 113 -29.44 -10.48 -6.14
CA ASP A 113 -28.30 -11.39 -6.09
C ASP A 113 -27.79 -11.70 -7.51
N GLU A 114 -26.63 -11.14 -7.90
CA GLU A 114 -25.89 -11.62 -9.05
C GLU A 114 -24.86 -12.68 -8.60
N LEU A 115 -25.20 -13.95 -8.86
CA LEU A 115 -24.46 -15.16 -8.46
C LEU A 115 -23.15 -15.34 -9.26
N VAL A 116 -22.04 -15.60 -8.57
CA VAL A 116 -20.95 -16.47 -9.09
C VAL A 116 -20.55 -17.49 -8.02
N LEU A 117 -20.70 -18.75 -8.39
CA LEU A 117 -20.31 -19.98 -7.68
C LEU A 117 -18.78 -20.13 -7.61
N GLU A 118 -18.22 -20.59 -6.48
CA GLU A 118 -17.58 -21.93 -6.41
C GLU A 118 -17.19 -22.35 -4.96
N ASP A 119 -17.66 -23.57 -4.66
CA ASP A 119 -17.49 -24.54 -3.58
C ASP A 119 -16.24 -24.63 -2.65
N LYS A 120 -16.56 -25.02 -1.39
CA LYS A 120 -15.90 -25.98 -0.46
C LYS A 120 -14.54 -25.56 0.16
N TYR A 121 -14.38 -25.51 1.50
CA TYR A 121 -14.53 -26.58 2.49
C TYR A 121 -14.91 -26.09 3.91
N ILE A 122 -15.41 -27.05 4.70
CA ILE A 122 -16.06 -26.99 6.03
C ILE A 122 -15.06 -26.83 7.21
N LYS A 123 -15.50 -26.04 8.21
CA LYS A 123 -15.01 -25.87 9.60
C LYS A 123 -14.97 -27.18 10.41
N VAL A 124 -14.05 -27.28 11.37
CA VAL A 124 -14.39 -27.76 12.72
C VAL A 124 -13.67 -26.91 13.77
N ILE A 125 -14.47 -26.18 14.56
CA ILE A 125 -14.18 -25.74 15.93
C ILE A 125 -15.06 -26.64 16.79
N GLU A 126 -14.55 -27.14 17.91
CA GLU A 126 -15.39 -27.61 19.03
C GLU A 126 -15.24 -26.61 20.19
N ASP A 127 -16.32 -25.85 20.44
CA ASP A 127 -17.04 -25.63 21.71
C ASP A 127 -16.35 -26.10 23.01
N GLN A 128 -16.48 -25.48 24.20
CA GLN A 128 -17.41 -24.55 24.87
C GLN A 128 -16.61 -24.00 26.10
N GLU A 129 -16.92 -22.89 26.77
CA GLU A 129 -18.06 -22.68 27.66
C GLU A 129 -17.98 -21.26 28.27
N VAL A 130 -19.14 -20.66 28.57
CA VAL A 130 -19.32 -19.35 29.20
C VAL A 130 -19.72 -19.53 30.66
N THR A 131 -19.08 -18.82 31.59
CA THR A 131 -19.64 -18.22 32.83
C THR A 131 -18.57 -17.22 33.35
N GLY A 132 -18.80 -16.03 33.90
CA GLY A 132 -19.98 -15.29 34.31
C GLY A 132 -19.58 -14.41 35.51
N SER A 133 -19.82 -13.09 35.42
CA SER A 133 -19.98 -12.10 36.52
C SER A 133 -18.78 -11.75 37.43
N ILE A 134 -18.62 -10.56 38.03
CA ILE A 134 -19.01 -9.14 37.84
C ILE A 134 -18.47 -8.42 39.10
N PHE A 135 -17.85 -7.23 38.94
CA PHE A 135 -17.73 -6.13 39.92
C PHE A 135 -16.83 -6.37 41.16
N GLN A 136 -16.11 -5.42 41.77
CA GLN A 136 -15.81 -3.97 41.69
C GLN A 136 -14.71 -3.79 42.81
N THR A 137 -13.80 -2.80 42.88
CA THR A 137 -14.03 -1.43 43.33
C THR A 137 -12.72 -0.66 43.59
N TYR A 138 -12.68 0.56 43.01
CA TYR A 138 -12.27 1.88 43.55
C TYR A 138 -10.78 2.18 43.88
N THR A 139 -10.23 3.39 43.61
CA THR A 139 -10.91 4.70 43.51
C THR A 139 -10.08 5.74 42.72
N THR A 140 -10.80 6.46 41.85
CA THR A 140 -10.72 7.89 41.46
C THR A 140 -9.43 8.72 41.68
N PHE A 141 -8.99 9.38 40.60
CA PHE A 141 -9.00 10.84 40.57
C PHE A 141 -10.19 11.31 39.74
N ARG A 142 -11.16 11.97 40.38
CA ARG A 142 -12.18 12.77 39.72
C ARG A 142 -11.60 14.17 39.53
N THR A 143 -11.37 14.55 38.29
CA THR A 143 -11.57 15.93 37.87
C THR A 143 -12.83 15.95 37.03
N SER A 144 -13.84 16.68 37.50
CA SER A 144 -15.01 17.02 36.71
C SER A 144 -14.57 17.91 35.55
N THR A 145 -14.72 17.41 34.33
CA THR A 145 -14.84 18.25 33.15
C THR A 145 -16.04 17.72 32.38
N MET A 146 -17.01 18.59 32.09
CA MET A 146 -18.10 18.26 31.18
C MET A 146 -17.51 17.64 29.91
N SER A 147 -18.04 16.51 29.46
CA SER A 147 -17.58 15.82 28.26
C SER A 147 -17.86 16.69 27.04
N ASP A 148 -16.90 17.52 26.67
CA ASP A 148 -16.96 18.41 25.53
C ASP A 148 -16.62 17.57 24.28
N HIS A 149 -17.64 16.88 23.76
CA HIS A 149 -17.54 16.11 22.53
C HIS A 149 -17.64 17.03 21.31
N ILE A 150 -16.93 16.69 20.25
CA ILE A 150 -17.00 17.36 18.96
C ILE A 150 -17.46 16.38 17.89
N THR A 151 -18.30 16.85 16.98
CA THR A 151 -18.79 16.06 15.83
C THR A 151 -18.09 16.55 14.57
N LEU A 152 -17.31 15.68 13.95
CA LEU A 152 -16.55 15.99 12.75
C LEU A 152 -17.22 15.36 11.53
N VAL A 153 -17.48 16.15 10.48
CA VAL A 153 -17.98 15.66 9.20
C VAL A 153 -16.76 15.29 8.36
N CYS A 154 -16.68 14.01 8.00
CA CYS A 154 -15.57 13.42 7.27
C CYS A 154 -15.99 13.01 5.86
N LEU A 155 -15.17 13.27 4.86
CA LEU A 155 -15.36 12.82 3.48
C LEU A 155 -14.08 12.13 2.99
N VAL A 156 -14.20 11.06 2.19
CA VAL A 156 -13.02 10.46 1.54
C VAL A 156 -12.66 11.31 0.31
N TYR A 157 -11.39 11.59 0.10
CA TYR A 157 -10.96 12.39 -1.05
C TYR A 157 -11.37 11.72 -2.37
N GLY A 158 -11.93 12.49 -3.30
CA GLY A 158 -12.49 11.99 -4.56
C GLY A 158 -13.91 11.40 -4.45
N ASP A 159 -14.48 11.28 -3.26
CA ASP A 159 -15.89 10.93 -3.10
C ASP A 159 -16.80 12.18 -3.26
N LEU A 160 -17.99 11.96 -3.83
CA LEU A 160 -19.06 12.96 -3.85
C LEU A 160 -19.49 13.34 -2.43
N THR A 161 -19.82 14.62 -2.19
CA THR A 161 -20.24 15.15 -0.88
C THR A 161 -21.35 14.32 -0.20
N LYS A 162 -22.24 13.68 -0.97
CA LYS A 162 -23.26 12.72 -0.47
C LYS A 162 -22.73 11.52 0.32
N LYS A 163 -21.45 11.17 0.19
CA LYS A 163 -20.79 10.06 0.90
C LYS A 163 -20.13 10.48 2.21
N ALA A 164 -20.21 11.76 2.59
CA ALA A 164 -19.69 12.26 3.86
C ALA A 164 -20.35 11.56 5.06
N PHE A 165 -19.63 11.45 6.17
CA PHE A 165 -20.07 10.75 7.38
C PHE A 165 -19.57 11.45 8.65
N LYS A 166 -20.36 11.39 9.73
CA LYS A 166 -20.00 12.02 11.01
C LYS A 166 -19.20 11.11 11.92
N VAL A 167 -18.18 11.64 12.60
CA VAL A 167 -17.42 10.99 13.67
C VAL A 167 -17.53 11.82 14.94
N ASN A 168 -17.99 11.21 16.03
CA ASN A 168 -18.07 11.84 17.35
C ASN A 168 -16.83 11.46 18.15
N ILE A 169 -16.15 12.45 18.71
CA ILE A 169 -14.90 12.25 19.45
C ILE A 169 -14.79 13.24 20.61
N GLU A 170 -14.18 12.84 21.73
CA GLU A 170 -13.91 13.77 22.83
C GLU A 170 -12.80 14.77 22.45
N LYS A 171 -12.91 16.05 22.87
CA LYS A 171 -11.86 17.05 22.58
C LYS A 171 -10.49 16.71 23.21
N ASN A 172 -10.43 15.88 24.25
CA ASN A 172 -9.19 15.44 24.88
C ASN A 172 -8.54 14.23 24.17
N GLU A 173 -9.26 13.54 23.29
CA GLU A 173 -8.74 12.40 22.53
C GLU A 173 -7.80 12.88 21.42
N SER A 174 -6.94 11.99 20.96
CA SER A 174 -5.90 12.32 19.99
C SER A 174 -6.33 12.08 18.54
N VAL A 175 -5.61 12.69 17.60
CA VAL A 175 -5.77 12.43 16.16
C VAL A 175 -5.62 10.94 15.82
N TYR A 176 -4.80 10.18 16.56
CA TYR A 176 -4.74 8.73 16.40
C TYR A 176 -6.08 8.04 16.68
N TYR A 177 -6.74 8.39 17.79
CA TYR A 177 -8.05 7.82 18.13
C TYR A 177 -9.12 8.22 17.10
N LEU A 178 -9.06 9.44 16.57
CA LEU A 178 -9.89 9.85 15.43
C LEU A 178 -9.71 8.93 14.21
N LYS A 179 -8.47 8.59 13.85
CA LYS A 179 -8.20 7.64 12.76
C LYS A 179 -8.77 6.24 13.05
N THR A 180 -8.68 5.77 14.30
CA THR A 180 -9.28 4.48 14.68
C THR A 180 -10.80 4.49 14.55
N LYS A 181 -11.47 5.60 14.93
CA LYS A 181 -12.92 5.76 14.77
C LYS A 181 -13.35 5.84 13.31
N ILE A 182 -12.54 6.48 12.46
CA ILE A 182 -12.75 6.50 11.00
C ILE A 182 -12.61 5.09 10.42
N LYS A 183 -11.58 4.33 10.82
CA LYS A 183 -11.40 2.92 10.42
C LYS A 183 -12.56 2.04 10.88
N GLU A 184 -13.04 2.19 12.12
CA GLU A 184 -14.22 1.47 12.62
C GLU A 184 -15.47 1.77 11.77
N LYS A 185 -15.68 3.04 11.38
CA LYS A 185 -16.83 3.45 10.56
C LYS A 185 -16.74 3.06 9.08
N LYS A 186 -15.53 2.92 8.54
CA LYS A 186 -15.26 2.54 7.15
C LYS A 186 -14.43 1.26 7.11
N SER A 187 -14.86 0.27 7.89
CA SER A 187 -14.13 -0.99 8.10
C SER A 187 -13.87 -1.76 6.82
N ASN A 188 -14.76 -1.69 5.82
CA ASN A 188 -14.56 -2.31 4.51
C ASN A 188 -13.48 -1.59 3.68
N LEU A 189 -13.49 -0.25 3.68
CA LEU A 189 -12.53 0.56 2.91
C LEU A 189 -11.11 0.46 3.50
N PHE A 190 -11.01 0.45 4.84
CA PHE A 190 -9.74 0.42 5.56
C PHE A 190 -9.45 -0.94 6.21
N ALA A 191 -10.05 -2.03 5.73
CA ALA A 191 -9.91 -3.37 6.32
C ALA A 191 -8.43 -3.79 6.47
N ASN A 192 -7.63 -3.45 5.45
CA ASN A 192 -6.22 -3.82 5.32
C ASN A 192 -5.25 -2.66 5.56
N VAL A 193 -5.74 -1.48 5.95
CA VAL A 193 -4.94 -0.26 6.17
C VAL A 193 -4.79 -0.04 7.67
N ASP A 194 -3.57 0.09 8.18
CA ASP A 194 -3.40 0.39 9.60
C ASP A 194 -3.91 1.80 9.93
N ALA A 195 -4.53 1.99 11.09
CA ALA A 195 -5.17 3.27 11.42
C ALA A 195 -4.19 4.46 11.42
N ASN A 196 -2.90 4.23 11.65
CA ASN A 196 -1.86 5.26 11.55
C ASN A 196 -1.55 5.70 10.11
N GLU A 197 -1.79 4.83 9.12
CA GLU A 197 -1.53 5.08 7.68
C GLU A 197 -2.61 5.92 7.00
N ILE A 198 -3.79 6.04 7.61
CA ILE A 198 -4.87 6.91 7.14
C ILE A 198 -4.41 8.37 7.22
N VAL A 199 -4.46 9.10 6.10
CA VAL A 199 -4.08 10.52 6.05
C VAL A 199 -5.31 11.40 6.22
N LEU A 200 -5.25 12.33 7.18
CA LEU A 200 -6.35 13.25 7.50
C LEU A 200 -5.95 14.70 7.21
N TRP A 201 -6.84 15.41 6.52
CA TRP A 201 -6.73 16.83 6.24
C TRP A 201 -7.87 17.56 6.93
N LYS A 202 -7.55 18.53 7.78
CA LYS A 202 -8.51 19.51 8.32
C LYS A 202 -8.85 20.49 7.20
N VAL A 203 -10.14 20.70 6.96
CA VAL A 203 -10.68 21.62 5.96
C VAL A 203 -11.91 22.33 6.51
N ASN A 204 -12.40 23.35 5.81
CA ASN A 204 -13.63 24.07 6.13
C ASN A 204 -14.43 24.30 4.84
N VAL A 205 -15.06 23.25 4.30
CA VAL A 205 -15.76 23.31 3.00
C VAL A 205 -17.27 23.26 3.18
N PRO A 206 -18.02 24.31 2.79
CA PRO A 206 -19.49 24.33 2.89
C PRO A 206 -20.15 23.16 2.14
N LEU A 207 -21.26 22.65 2.68
CA LEU A 207 -22.10 21.65 2.05
C LEU A 207 -23.29 22.32 1.33
N ASP A 208 -23.05 23.01 0.21
CA ASP A 208 -24.08 23.73 -0.55
C ASP A 208 -24.53 23.02 -1.85
N ASP A 209 -23.80 22.00 -2.32
CA ASP A 209 -24.11 21.20 -3.53
C ASP A 209 -23.78 19.70 -3.34
N ASP A 210 -24.74 18.82 -3.63
CA ASP A 210 -24.66 17.36 -3.45
C ASP A 210 -24.14 16.60 -4.69
N THR A 211 -23.91 17.32 -5.79
CA THR A 211 -23.35 16.82 -7.05
C THR A 211 -21.88 17.20 -7.27
N MET A 212 -21.32 18.06 -6.42
CA MET A 212 -19.93 18.48 -6.53
C MET A 212 -18.97 17.46 -5.91
N GLU A 213 -17.88 17.21 -6.64
CA GLU A 213 -16.65 16.70 -6.05
C GLU A 213 -15.98 17.86 -5.32
N VAL A 214 -15.44 17.56 -4.14
CA VAL A 214 -14.73 18.55 -3.34
C VAL A 214 -13.37 18.81 -4.00
N ASP A 215 -13.32 19.82 -4.87
CA ASP A 215 -12.12 20.29 -5.57
C ASP A 215 -11.23 21.10 -4.62
N ILE A 216 -10.66 20.41 -3.63
CA ILE A 216 -9.66 20.95 -2.70
C ILE A 216 -8.30 20.40 -3.08
N VAL A 217 -7.33 21.31 -3.25
CA VAL A 217 -5.92 20.95 -3.31
C VAL A 217 -5.47 20.52 -1.90
N LEU A 218 -5.16 19.23 -1.72
CA LEU A 218 -4.67 18.67 -0.46
C LEU A 218 -3.20 19.03 -0.22
N GLU A 219 -2.96 20.30 0.07
CA GLU A 219 -1.67 20.86 0.47
C GLU A 219 -1.89 21.81 1.66
N ASN A 220 -0.89 21.92 2.56
CA ASN A 220 -1.00 22.83 3.70
C ASN A 220 -1.10 24.27 3.19
N ASN A 221 -2.25 24.92 3.42
CA ASN A 221 -2.52 26.27 2.99
C ASN A 221 -3.34 27.01 4.06
N GLU A 222 -2.71 28.00 4.70
CA GLU A 222 -3.33 28.81 5.75
C GLU A 222 -4.41 29.77 5.19
N GLU A 223 -4.36 30.15 3.92
CA GLU A 223 -5.37 31.03 3.30
C GLU A 223 -6.66 30.27 2.93
N MET A 224 -6.57 28.95 2.72
CA MET A 224 -7.71 28.10 2.35
C MET A 224 -8.21 27.21 3.50
N ASP A 225 -7.72 27.42 4.73
CA ASP A 225 -8.01 26.60 5.90
C ASP A 225 -7.74 25.08 5.71
N VAL A 226 -6.76 24.72 4.86
CA VAL A 226 -6.38 23.32 4.58
C VAL A 226 -5.13 22.96 5.36
N GLN A 227 -5.23 21.99 6.28
CA GLN A 227 -4.10 21.60 7.14
C GLN A 227 -4.02 20.08 7.33
N LYS A 228 -2.85 19.50 7.04
CA LYS A 228 -2.57 18.08 7.29
C LYS A 228 -2.42 17.80 8.79
N LEU A 229 -3.23 16.88 9.33
CA LEU A 229 -3.16 16.44 10.72
C LEU A 229 -2.02 15.42 10.92
N SER A 230 -0.79 15.92 10.83
CA SER A 230 0.44 15.11 10.73
C SER A 230 0.88 14.49 12.07
N PHE A 231 0.47 15.08 13.21
CA PHE A 231 0.90 14.65 14.53
C PHE A 231 -0.20 13.81 15.22
N PRO A 232 0.02 12.49 15.41
CA PRO A 232 -1.01 11.58 15.93
C PRO A 232 -1.37 11.82 17.40
N PHE A 233 -0.52 12.53 18.15
CA PHE A 233 -0.68 12.79 19.58
C PHE A 233 -1.31 14.15 19.90
N ILE A 234 -1.56 15.00 18.91
CA ILE A 234 -2.31 16.25 19.11
C ILE A 234 -3.74 15.89 19.50
N THR A 235 -4.27 16.58 20.51
CA THR A 235 -5.67 16.42 20.94
C THR A 235 -6.62 17.11 19.98
N ILE A 236 -7.83 16.58 19.81
CA ILE A 236 -8.82 17.14 18.88
C ILE A 236 -9.19 18.57 19.25
N GLY A 237 -9.30 18.90 20.54
CA GLY A 237 -9.55 20.26 21.00
C GLY A 237 -8.43 21.25 20.65
N ASN A 238 -7.18 20.78 20.51
CA ASN A 238 -6.06 21.61 20.05
C ASN A 238 -5.97 21.68 18.52
N ALA A 239 -6.46 20.66 17.79
CA ALA A 239 -6.51 20.67 16.34
C ALA A 239 -7.66 21.52 15.79
N PHE A 240 -8.77 21.59 16.53
CA PHE A 240 -10.00 22.30 16.17
C PHE A 240 -10.34 23.35 17.25
N THR A 241 -9.52 24.39 17.32
CA THR A 241 -9.62 25.47 18.32
C THR A 241 -10.74 26.48 18.03
N GLU A 242 -11.25 26.51 16.79
CA GLU A 242 -12.30 27.44 16.34
C GLU A 242 -13.66 26.75 16.31
N ASN A 243 -14.74 27.53 16.43
CA ASN A 243 -16.11 27.02 16.34
C ASN A 243 -16.35 26.42 14.96
N ILE A 244 -16.37 25.09 14.90
CA ILE A 244 -16.69 24.34 13.71
C ILE A 244 -18.09 24.70 13.23
N THR A 245 -18.23 25.08 11.96
CA THR A 245 -19.52 25.38 11.33
C THR A 245 -20.30 24.08 11.15
N VAL A 246 -21.61 24.06 11.45
CA VAL A 246 -22.38 22.80 11.51
C VAL A 246 -22.58 22.15 10.14
N ASP A 247 -22.44 22.93 9.06
CA ASP A 247 -22.80 22.59 7.68
C ASP A 247 -21.56 22.61 6.74
N SER A 248 -20.39 22.21 7.24
CA SER A 248 -19.19 22.05 6.43
C SER A 248 -18.55 20.66 6.58
N ILE A 249 -17.69 20.30 5.64
CA ILE A 249 -16.76 19.19 5.78
C ILE A 249 -15.61 19.68 6.64
N HIS A 250 -15.32 18.94 7.70
CA HIS A 250 -14.29 19.27 8.68
C HIS A 250 -13.00 18.47 8.43
N ILE A 251 -13.14 17.28 7.84
CA ILE A 251 -12.03 16.37 7.56
C ILE A 251 -12.18 15.77 6.17
N VAL A 252 -11.12 15.86 5.37
CA VAL A 252 -10.96 15.04 4.16
C VAL A 252 -9.96 13.92 4.45
N ILE A 253 -10.37 12.69 4.15
CA ILE A 253 -9.60 11.47 4.35
C ILE A 253 -8.97 11.12 3.02
N GLU A 254 -7.66 11.31 2.93
CA GLU A 254 -6.89 10.85 1.79
C GLU A 254 -6.64 9.34 1.99
N GLU A 255 -7.18 8.53 1.08
CA GLU A 255 -6.88 7.10 1.04
C GLU A 255 -5.36 6.94 0.88
N PRO A 256 -4.70 6.05 1.65
CA PRO A 256 -3.31 5.75 1.40
C PRO A 256 -3.20 5.17 0.00
N SER A 257 -2.77 6.00 -0.94
CA SER A 257 -2.86 5.70 -2.36
C SER A 257 -1.94 4.54 -2.74
N ASP A 258 -2.56 3.41 -3.10
CA ASP A 258 -2.16 2.69 -4.30
C ASP A 258 -2.65 3.52 -5.50
N GLU A 259 -1.71 4.08 -6.26
CA GLU A 259 -1.90 4.68 -7.61
C GLU A 259 -2.66 6.01 -7.85
N LEU A 260 -2.12 6.76 -8.84
CA LEU A 260 -2.78 7.48 -9.94
C LEU A 260 -4.07 8.29 -9.71
N VAL A 261 -4.01 9.59 -10.02
CA VAL A 261 -5.17 10.34 -10.54
C VAL A 261 -4.76 11.08 -11.82
N LEU A 262 -5.48 10.75 -12.90
CA LEU A 262 -5.56 11.42 -14.18
C LEU A 262 -6.65 12.50 -14.09
N GLU A 263 -6.35 13.72 -14.51
CA GLU A 263 -7.36 14.63 -15.05
C GLU A 263 -6.94 15.04 -16.46
N ASP A 264 -7.56 14.44 -17.47
CA ASP A 264 -7.47 14.85 -18.87
C ASP A 264 -8.67 15.77 -19.18
N LYS A 265 -8.45 17.09 -19.21
CA LYS A 265 -9.19 18.01 -20.09
C LYS A 265 -8.19 18.76 -20.97
N TYR A 266 -8.23 18.41 -22.26
CA TYR A 266 -7.52 19.02 -23.39
C TYR A 266 -6.00 18.78 -23.49
N ILE A 267 -5.59 17.75 -24.24
CA ILE A 267 -4.32 17.80 -24.98
C ILE A 267 -4.57 18.59 -26.26
N LYS A 268 -4.34 19.89 -26.22
CA LYS A 268 -3.83 20.61 -27.40
C LYS A 268 -2.39 20.17 -27.56
N VAL A 269 -2.08 19.50 -28.67
CA VAL A 269 -0.70 19.33 -29.13
C VAL A 269 -0.14 20.74 -29.36
N ILE A 270 0.66 21.22 -28.41
CA ILE A 270 1.56 22.34 -28.64
C ILE A 270 2.89 21.70 -29.03
N GLU A 271 3.09 21.54 -30.33
CA GLU A 271 4.42 21.65 -30.91
C GLU A 271 4.89 23.09 -30.65
N ASP A 272 5.93 23.30 -29.83
CA ASP A 272 6.74 24.51 -29.88
C ASP A 272 8.11 24.18 -29.27
N GLN A 273 9.15 24.14 -30.09
CA GLN A 273 10.00 25.26 -30.52
C GLN A 273 11.21 25.46 -29.61
N GLU A 274 12.36 25.51 -30.26
CA GLU A 274 13.66 25.82 -29.68
C GLU A 274 13.63 27.17 -28.95
N VAL A 275 14.09 27.21 -27.70
CA VAL A 275 14.52 28.47 -27.08
C VAL A 275 15.92 28.29 -26.51
N THR A 276 16.86 28.88 -27.23
CA THR A 276 18.24 29.15 -26.86
C THR A 276 18.32 30.26 -25.80
N GLY A 277 19.21 30.10 -24.82
CA GLY A 277 20.00 31.21 -24.26
C GLY A 277 19.36 32.12 -23.20
N SER A 278 19.65 31.77 -21.94
CA SER A 278 20.17 32.65 -20.86
C SER A 278 19.33 33.77 -20.20
N ILE A 279 19.43 33.74 -18.85
CA ILE A 279 19.30 34.78 -17.80
C ILE A 279 17.87 35.11 -17.26
N PHE A 280 17.55 34.70 -16.01
CA PHE A 280 17.51 35.58 -14.82
C PHE A 280 17.23 34.84 -13.50
N GLN A 281 17.79 35.42 -12.43
CA GLN A 281 17.96 34.93 -11.07
C GLN A 281 16.72 35.06 -10.16
N THR A 282 16.68 34.14 -9.18
CA THR A 282 16.17 34.24 -7.79
C THR A 282 14.72 34.67 -7.56
N TYR A 283 13.86 33.73 -7.14
CA TYR A 283 13.35 33.62 -5.75
C TYR A 283 13.00 32.15 -5.46
N THR A 284 13.23 31.73 -4.22
CA THR A 284 13.20 30.35 -3.73
C THR A 284 11.79 29.93 -3.29
N THR A 285 11.18 28.95 -3.96
CA THR A 285 10.57 27.72 -3.42
C THR A 285 9.81 26.99 -4.55
N PHE A 286 9.93 25.66 -4.59
CA PHE A 286 9.35 24.69 -5.55
C PHE A 286 9.89 24.62 -6.98
N PRO A 287 10.61 23.52 -7.29
CA PRO A 287 10.50 22.89 -8.62
C PRO A 287 10.54 21.35 -8.59
N VAL A 288 9.83 20.64 -7.70
CA VAL A 288 9.96 19.15 -7.66
C VAL A 288 9.18 18.44 -8.78
N LEU A 289 7.98 18.91 -9.16
CA LEU A 289 7.15 18.22 -10.17
C LEU A 289 7.69 18.33 -11.61
N ILE A 290 8.38 19.42 -11.95
CA ILE A 290 9.00 19.60 -13.28
C ILE A 290 10.37 18.92 -13.34
N LEU A 291 11.06 18.76 -12.20
CA LEU A 291 12.37 18.13 -12.13
C LEU A 291 12.34 16.62 -12.38
N ILE A 292 11.25 15.91 -12.09
CA ILE A 292 11.21 14.43 -12.25
C ILE A 292 11.07 14.01 -13.73
N PRO A 293 10.13 14.56 -14.53
CA PRO A 293 10.10 14.32 -15.98
C PRO A 293 11.37 14.83 -16.68
N MET A 294 11.90 16.00 -16.27
CA MET A 294 13.16 16.51 -16.81
C MET A 294 14.37 15.67 -16.42
N ARG A 295 14.46 15.14 -15.19
CA ARG A 295 15.55 14.23 -14.77
C ARG A 295 15.45 12.87 -15.44
N ILE A 296 14.26 12.38 -15.80
CA ILE A 296 14.10 11.10 -16.51
C ILE A 296 14.32 11.26 -18.01
N GLN A 297 13.85 12.36 -18.61
CA GLN A 297 14.21 12.72 -19.98
C GLN A 297 15.71 13.00 -20.10
N LYS A 298 16.32 13.69 -19.15
CA LYS A 298 17.78 13.85 -19.03
C LYS A 298 18.49 12.53 -18.74
N PHE A 299 17.99 11.68 -17.85
CA PHE A 299 18.55 10.35 -17.60
C PHE A 299 18.50 9.50 -18.89
N SER A 300 17.44 9.59 -19.69
CA SER A 300 17.38 8.97 -21.01
C SER A 300 18.32 9.63 -22.03
N GLY A 301 18.40 10.95 -22.05
CA GLY A 301 19.26 11.75 -22.93
C GLY A 301 20.76 11.62 -22.63
N TYR A 302 21.14 11.42 -21.36
CA TYR A 302 22.51 11.24 -20.88
C TYR A 302 22.92 9.79 -20.69
N LEU A 303 21.97 8.85 -20.53
CA LEU A 303 22.18 7.48 -21.00
C LEU A 303 22.66 7.63 -22.46
N LEU A 304 21.89 8.24 -23.35
CA LEU A 304 22.25 8.44 -24.76
C LEU A 304 23.50 9.28 -25.08
N GLU A 305 23.86 10.30 -24.29
CA GLU A 305 25.07 11.11 -24.50
C GLU A 305 26.32 10.52 -23.82
N GLY A 306 26.19 9.92 -22.63
CA GLY A 306 27.24 9.08 -22.02
C GLY A 306 27.55 7.83 -22.85
N PHE A 307 26.62 7.39 -23.71
CA PHE A 307 26.81 6.31 -24.69
C PHE A 307 27.74 6.65 -25.87
N LYS A 308 28.19 7.90 -26.04
CA LYS A 308 29.11 8.27 -27.14
C LYS A 308 30.61 8.12 -26.81
N GLU A 309 30.99 8.01 -25.54
CA GLU A 309 32.41 7.93 -25.13
C GLU A 309 32.84 6.60 -24.49
N TYR A 310 31.94 5.60 -24.41
CA TYR A 310 32.30 4.34 -23.76
C TYR A 310 32.98 3.35 -24.69
N LYS A 311 34.31 3.29 -24.64
CA LYS A 311 35.07 2.09 -25.03
C LYS A 311 35.08 1.16 -23.82
N SER A 312 34.35 0.05 -23.93
CA SER A 312 34.40 -1.07 -22.99
C SER A 312 35.84 -1.54 -22.77
N ASP A 313 36.46 -1.08 -21.69
CA ASP A 313 37.63 -1.74 -21.11
C ASP A 313 37.12 -2.71 -20.03
N GLU A 314 37.54 -3.98 -20.10
CA GLU A 314 37.14 -5.02 -19.15
C GLU A 314 37.62 -4.74 -17.71
N GLN A 315 38.43 -3.69 -17.52
CA GLN A 315 39.11 -3.32 -16.27
C GLN A 315 38.36 -2.30 -15.40
N GLU A 316 37.29 -1.66 -15.87
CA GLU A 316 36.63 -0.62 -15.07
C GLU A 316 35.77 -1.22 -13.93
N GLU A 317 36.19 -0.98 -12.69
CA GLU A 317 35.49 -1.46 -11.49
C GLU A 317 34.34 -0.53 -11.06
N PHE A 318 34.26 0.69 -11.61
CA PHE A 318 33.26 1.69 -11.25
C PHE A 318 32.61 2.30 -12.49
N LEU A 319 31.29 2.34 -12.51
CA LEU A 319 30.49 3.04 -13.53
C LEU A 319 29.99 4.35 -12.94
N GLN A 320 30.47 5.48 -13.47
CA GLN A 320 30.08 6.82 -13.05
C GLN A 320 29.24 7.50 -14.14
N LEU A 321 28.12 8.09 -13.74
CA LEU A 321 27.32 8.93 -14.63
C LEU A 321 27.93 10.33 -14.75
N SER A 322 27.91 10.90 -15.94
CA SER A 322 28.40 12.26 -16.21
C SER A 322 27.41 13.32 -15.70
N GLY A 323 27.86 14.57 -15.58
CA GLY A 323 26.98 15.71 -15.31
C GLY A 323 26.39 15.81 -13.90
N GLY A 324 26.86 15.00 -12.93
CA GLY A 324 26.31 14.97 -11.57
C GLY A 324 24.96 14.23 -11.48
N GLU A 325 24.64 13.41 -12.49
CA GLU A 325 23.41 12.64 -12.56
C GLU A 325 23.43 11.39 -11.66
N HIS A 326 22.25 10.84 -11.40
CA HIS A 326 22.01 9.80 -10.41
C HIS A 326 21.27 8.61 -11.02
N PHE A 327 21.63 7.38 -10.65
CA PHE A 327 20.91 6.17 -11.09
C PHE A 327 19.50 6.11 -10.51
N LEU A 328 18.49 6.61 -11.25
CA LEU A 328 17.08 6.68 -10.81
C LEU A 328 16.93 7.28 -9.39
N GLY A 329 17.71 8.33 -9.09
CA GLY A 329 17.74 8.99 -7.78
C GLY A 329 18.69 8.38 -6.74
N ALA A 330 19.44 7.33 -7.08
CA ALA A 330 20.47 6.72 -6.23
C ALA A 330 21.84 7.42 -6.35
N LYS A 331 22.94 6.78 -5.93
CA LYS A 331 24.30 7.32 -6.10
C LYS A 331 24.64 7.54 -7.59
N SER A 332 25.56 8.46 -7.89
CA SER A 332 26.07 8.73 -9.24
C SER A 332 27.10 7.71 -9.73
N THR A 333 27.68 6.95 -8.80
CA THR A 333 28.69 5.91 -9.07
C THR A 333 28.20 4.54 -8.61
N LEU A 334 28.41 3.53 -9.44
CA LEU A 334 28.05 2.14 -9.23
C LEU A 334 29.32 1.28 -9.25
N PHE A 335 29.55 0.48 -8.21
CA PHE A 335 30.64 -0.50 -8.20
C PHE A 335 30.23 -1.78 -8.95
N ILE A 336 30.97 -2.11 -10.02
CA ILE A 336 30.73 -3.29 -10.86
C ILE A 336 31.44 -4.49 -10.26
N ARG A 337 30.68 -5.37 -9.61
CA ARG A 337 31.19 -6.60 -9.02
C ARG A 337 31.58 -7.62 -10.10
N LYS A 338 32.54 -8.49 -9.79
CA LYS A 338 32.87 -9.64 -10.64
C LYS A 338 31.63 -10.51 -10.93
N CYS A 339 30.82 -10.76 -9.91
CA CYS A 339 29.58 -11.53 -10.06
C CYS A 339 28.55 -10.83 -10.96
N TYR A 340 28.56 -9.50 -11.07
CA TYR A 340 27.65 -8.79 -11.98
C TYR A 340 28.00 -9.08 -13.43
N ARG A 341 29.28 -9.03 -13.77
CA ARG A 341 29.75 -9.36 -15.14
C ARG A 341 29.40 -10.79 -15.52
N GLN A 342 29.53 -11.72 -14.58
CA GLN A 342 29.22 -13.13 -14.79
C GLN A 342 27.71 -13.39 -14.87
N LEU A 343 26.91 -12.84 -13.96
CA LEU A 343 25.45 -12.93 -14.03
C LEU A 343 24.90 -12.26 -15.30
N LEU A 344 25.54 -11.21 -15.79
CA LEU A 344 25.16 -10.54 -17.03
C LEU A 344 25.35 -11.45 -18.26
N GLN A 345 26.35 -12.32 -18.27
CA GLN A 345 26.51 -13.32 -19.33
C GLN A 345 25.28 -14.26 -19.37
N ILE A 346 24.78 -14.68 -18.20
CA ILE A 346 23.56 -15.50 -18.09
C ILE A 346 22.32 -14.72 -18.52
N VAL A 347 22.24 -13.42 -18.18
CA VAL A 347 21.15 -12.54 -18.63
C VAL A 347 21.07 -12.49 -20.16
N PHE A 348 22.22 -12.51 -20.85
CA PHE A 348 22.29 -12.40 -22.30
C PHE A 348 22.24 -13.73 -23.05
N ASP A 349 22.21 -14.86 -22.36
CA ASP A 349 22.08 -16.21 -22.92
C ASP A 349 20.64 -16.54 -23.39
N GLU A 350 19.90 -15.50 -23.82
CA GLU A 350 18.54 -15.48 -24.40
C GLU A 350 17.42 -16.28 -23.67
N LYS A 351 17.62 -16.67 -22.42
CA LYS A 351 16.57 -17.27 -21.59
C LYS A 351 15.39 -16.32 -21.43
N ILE A 352 14.18 -16.83 -21.65
CA ILE A 352 12.95 -16.02 -21.59
C ILE A 352 12.68 -15.55 -20.15
N ARG A 353 13.02 -16.36 -19.13
CA ARG A 353 12.70 -16.09 -17.73
C ARG A 353 13.90 -16.39 -16.82
N LEU A 354 14.40 -15.36 -16.15
CA LEU A 354 15.54 -15.46 -15.24
C LEU A 354 15.18 -14.85 -13.89
N ARG A 355 15.35 -15.61 -12.82
CA ARG A 355 15.27 -15.14 -11.44
C ARG A 355 16.65 -15.04 -10.82
N ILE A 356 16.94 -13.92 -10.19
CA ILE A 356 18.17 -13.65 -9.46
C ILE A 356 17.81 -13.28 -8.03
N ILE A 357 18.14 -14.16 -7.10
CA ILE A 357 17.94 -13.96 -5.66
C ILE A 357 19.23 -13.59 -4.98
N GLY A 358 19.16 -12.80 -3.92
CA GLY A 358 20.28 -12.58 -3.02
C GLY A 358 19.81 -12.03 -1.68
N ASN A 359 20.69 -12.07 -0.68
CA ASN A 359 20.38 -11.55 0.65
C ASN A 359 19.87 -10.09 0.59
N PRO A 360 18.95 -9.68 1.47
CA PRO A 360 18.57 -8.28 1.60
C PRO A 360 19.81 -7.39 1.80
N GLY A 361 19.89 -6.28 1.06
CA GLY A 361 21.04 -5.37 1.15
C GLY A 361 22.31 -5.76 0.39
N ILE A 362 22.29 -6.84 -0.42
CA ILE A 362 23.45 -7.28 -1.21
C ILE A 362 23.68 -6.52 -2.54
N ARG A 363 22.99 -5.38 -2.72
CA ARG A 363 23.06 -4.49 -3.90
C ARG A 363 22.42 -5.01 -5.19
N LYS A 364 21.47 -5.93 -5.08
CA LYS A 364 20.62 -6.41 -6.19
C LYS A 364 20.04 -5.30 -7.09
N THR A 365 19.47 -4.26 -6.52
CA THR A 365 18.95 -3.09 -7.29
C THR A 365 20.03 -2.43 -8.14
N PHE A 366 21.26 -2.32 -7.64
CA PHE A 366 22.39 -1.79 -8.43
C PHE A 366 22.77 -2.76 -9.56
N PHE A 367 22.64 -4.07 -9.35
CA PHE A 367 22.78 -5.01 -10.46
C PHE A 367 21.69 -4.80 -11.52
N ALA A 368 20.43 -4.56 -11.11
CA ALA A 368 19.36 -4.20 -12.05
C ALA A 368 19.69 -2.92 -12.83
N TYR A 369 20.27 -1.91 -12.19
CA TYR A 369 20.76 -0.69 -12.86
C TYR A 369 21.89 -0.98 -13.85
N TYR A 370 22.78 -1.91 -13.52
CA TYR A 370 23.82 -2.36 -14.44
C TYR A 370 23.23 -3.11 -15.64
N ILE A 371 22.21 -3.95 -15.45
CA ILE A 371 21.48 -4.58 -16.56
C ILE A 371 20.80 -3.51 -17.44
N LEU A 372 20.11 -2.54 -16.83
CA LEU A 372 19.48 -1.43 -17.54
C LEU A 372 20.50 -0.69 -18.42
N TYR A 373 21.65 -0.35 -17.85
CA TYR A 373 22.75 0.29 -18.57
C TYR A 373 23.20 -0.55 -19.76
N MET A 374 23.47 -1.83 -19.56
CA MET A 374 24.00 -2.71 -20.61
C MET A 374 22.98 -3.00 -21.72
N LEU A 375 21.69 -3.09 -21.41
CA LEU A 375 20.62 -3.25 -22.40
C LEU A 375 20.36 -1.95 -23.17
N ALA A 376 20.46 -0.80 -22.51
CA ALA A 376 20.30 0.48 -23.17
C ALA A 376 21.43 0.73 -24.20
N GLN A 377 22.67 0.30 -23.89
CA GLN A 377 23.79 0.30 -24.86
C GLN A 377 23.50 -0.55 -26.10
N ARG A 378 22.74 -1.64 -25.93
CA ARG A 378 22.27 -2.51 -27.03
C ARG A 378 21.06 -1.94 -27.77
N LYS A 379 20.55 -0.76 -27.36
CA LYS A 379 19.36 -0.09 -27.91
C LYS A 379 18.09 -0.96 -27.85
N GLU A 380 18.02 -1.77 -26.80
CA GLU A 380 16.85 -2.60 -26.50
C GLU A 380 15.70 -1.77 -25.95
N ILE A 381 14.48 -2.30 -26.03
CA ILE A 381 13.32 -1.74 -25.35
C ILE A 381 13.21 -2.42 -23.99
N ILE A 382 13.18 -1.60 -22.94
CA ILE A 382 13.24 -2.10 -21.55
C ILE A 382 12.09 -1.55 -20.74
N ILE A 383 11.48 -2.39 -19.93
CA ILE A 383 10.52 -2.02 -18.89
C ILE A 383 11.19 -2.29 -17.55
N TYR A 384 11.27 -1.25 -16.72
CA TYR A 384 11.75 -1.36 -15.35
C TYR A 384 10.58 -1.15 -14.38
N ASN A 385 10.25 -2.19 -13.61
CA ASN A 385 9.20 -2.15 -12.59
C ASN A 385 9.82 -2.48 -11.23
N SER A 386 9.86 -1.51 -10.33
CA SER A 386 10.52 -1.63 -9.03
C SER A 386 9.55 -1.38 -7.91
N CYS A 387 9.71 -2.05 -6.76
CA CYS A 387 8.93 -1.75 -5.55
C CYS A 387 9.17 -0.32 -5.03
N ALA A 388 10.26 0.33 -5.41
CA ALA A 388 10.56 1.71 -5.02
C ALA A 388 9.72 2.75 -5.79
N MET A 389 8.94 2.32 -6.79
CA MET A 389 8.18 3.20 -7.66
C MET A 389 6.76 2.66 -7.84
N LYS A 390 5.77 3.56 -7.87
CA LYS A 390 4.37 3.16 -8.12
C LYS A 390 4.21 2.58 -9.54
N SER A 391 4.75 3.29 -10.53
CA SER A 391 4.53 2.99 -11.95
C SER A 391 5.83 2.56 -12.65
N PRO A 392 5.77 1.60 -13.61
CA PRO A 392 6.93 1.18 -14.38
C PRO A 392 7.48 2.29 -15.29
N ILE A 393 8.78 2.21 -15.60
CA ILE A 393 9.43 3.06 -16.58
C ILE A 393 9.67 2.26 -17.86
N VAL A 394 9.23 2.79 -19.00
CA VAL A 394 9.62 2.29 -20.32
C VAL A 394 10.82 3.09 -20.80
N PHE A 395 11.88 2.38 -21.19
CA PHE A 395 13.02 2.89 -21.95
C PHE A 395 12.87 2.44 -23.41
N ASP A 396 12.34 3.33 -24.24
CA ASP A 396 12.16 3.11 -25.67
C ASP A 396 13.21 3.89 -26.45
N LYS A 397 14.41 3.28 -26.58
CA LYS A 397 15.57 3.69 -27.40
C LYS A 397 16.08 5.11 -27.19
N LYS A 398 15.25 6.11 -27.48
CA LYS A 398 15.52 7.55 -27.42
C LYS A 398 14.85 8.26 -26.23
N LYS A 399 13.91 7.62 -25.56
CA LYS A 399 13.11 8.23 -24.49
C LYS A 399 12.89 7.27 -23.33
N ALA A 400 12.83 7.82 -22.13
CA ALA A 400 12.31 7.12 -20.95
C ALA A 400 11.08 7.85 -20.41
N PHE A 401 10.06 7.10 -20.01
CA PHE A 401 8.83 7.68 -19.48
C PHE A 401 8.11 6.67 -18.56
N PHE A 402 7.37 7.19 -17.59
CA PHE A 402 6.49 6.37 -16.76
C PHE A 402 5.27 5.91 -17.54
N VAL A 403 4.83 4.68 -17.26
CA VAL A 403 3.58 4.14 -17.79
C VAL A 403 2.56 4.05 -16.68
N TYR A 404 1.52 4.86 -16.81
CA TYR A 404 0.44 4.97 -15.84
C TYR A 404 -0.81 4.15 -16.24
N LYS A 405 -0.96 3.82 -17.52
CA LYS A 405 -2.13 3.07 -18.02
C LYS A 405 -1.72 1.62 -18.28
N ALA A 406 -2.42 0.66 -17.67
CA ALA A 406 -2.14 -0.77 -17.78
C ALA A 406 -2.13 -1.25 -19.24
N ASN A 407 -3.10 -0.83 -20.05
CA ASN A 407 -3.18 -1.21 -21.47
C ASN A 407 -1.95 -0.78 -22.30
N VAL A 408 -1.32 0.36 -21.95
CA VAL A 408 -0.09 0.81 -22.59
C VAL A 408 1.05 -0.11 -22.19
N LEU A 409 1.17 -0.45 -20.91
CA LEU A 409 2.18 -1.38 -20.41
C LEU A 409 2.05 -2.76 -21.08
N ASP A 410 0.83 -3.29 -21.14
CA ASP A 410 0.50 -4.57 -21.78
C ASP A 410 0.94 -4.61 -23.25
N SER A 411 0.75 -3.50 -23.98
CA SER A 411 1.14 -3.40 -25.39
C SER A 411 2.64 -3.64 -25.62
N TYR A 412 3.49 -3.29 -24.65
CA TYR A 412 4.92 -3.60 -24.68
C TYR A 412 5.19 -5.03 -24.19
N LEU A 413 4.54 -5.46 -23.11
CA LEU A 413 4.81 -6.75 -22.46
C LEU A 413 4.38 -7.99 -23.28
N ILE A 414 3.49 -7.81 -24.26
CA ILE A 414 3.12 -8.86 -25.23
C ILE A 414 4.30 -9.18 -26.19
N ASN A 415 5.26 -8.27 -26.37
CA ASN A 415 6.35 -8.45 -27.33
C ASN A 415 7.54 -9.21 -26.72
N PRO A 416 7.90 -10.41 -27.26
CA PRO A 416 9.00 -11.22 -26.72
C PRO A 416 10.40 -10.62 -26.94
N LYS A 417 10.52 -9.51 -27.68
CA LYS A 417 11.77 -8.76 -27.82
C LYS A 417 11.99 -7.73 -26.72
N VAL A 418 10.95 -7.39 -25.96
CA VAL A 418 11.04 -6.43 -24.84
C VAL A 418 11.68 -7.10 -23.64
N TRP A 419 12.55 -6.38 -22.95
CA TRP A 419 13.14 -6.79 -21.69
C TRP A 419 12.31 -6.25 -20.53
N TYR A 420 11.78 -7.12 -19.68
CA TYR A 420 11.02 -6.77 -18.50
C TYR A 420 11.83 -7.06 -17.24
N ILE A 421 12.37 -6.02 -16.61
CA ILE A 421 13.14 -6.10 -15.37
C ILE A 421 12.23 -5.75 -14.20
N VAL A 422 12.09 -6.70 -13.29
CA VAL A 422 11.28 -6.55 -12.08
C VAL A 422 12.19 -6.56 -10.86
N ASP A 423 12.25 -5.46 -10.12
CA ASP A 423 13.10 -5.29 -8.94
C ASP A 423 12.28 -5.30 -7.64
N ASP A 424 12.45 -6.38 -6.87
CA ASP A 424 11.83 -6.66 -5.57
C ASP A 424 10.29 -6.49 -5.54
N LYS A 425 9.63 -6.78 -6.66
CA LYS A 425 8.17 -6.77 -6.85
C LYS A 425 7.71 -8.09 -7.47
N ARG A 426 6.43 -8.42 -7.36
CA ARG A 426 5.85 -9.60 -8.01
C ARG A 426 5.75 -9.36 -9.53
N PRO A 427 6.33 -10.22 -10.38
CA PRO A 427 6.26 -10.05 -11.83
C PRO A 427 4.89 -10.48 -12.37
N GLU A 428 4.47 -9.82 -13.45
CA GLU A 428 3.32 -10.20 -14.26
C GLU A 428 3.65 -11.39 -15.17
N GLN A 429 2.61 -12.13 -15.58
CA GLN A 429 2.75 -13.21 -16.53
C GLN A 429 2.72 -12.67 -17.96
N VAL A 430 3.89 -12.57 -18.59
CA VAL A 430 4.04 -11.90 -19.88
C VAL A 430 4.91 -12.68 -20.86
N ASN A 431 4.88 -12.26 -22.12
CA ASN A 431 5.69 -12.81 -23.21
C ASN A 431 7.07 -12.17 -23.30
N ALA A 432 7.24 -10.95 -22.78
CA ALA A 432 8.53 -10.27 -22.68
C ALA A 432 9.58 -11.08 -21.92
N LYS A 433 10.87 -10.89 -22.29
CA LYS A 433 12.02 -11.51 -21.60
C LYS A 433 12.08 -10.97 -20.18
N THR A 434 11.73 -11.79 -19.19
CA THR A 434 11.53 -11.33 -17.82
C THR A 434 12.73 -11.67 -16.94
N ILE A 435 13.33 -10.64 -16.34
CA ILE A 435 14.38 -10.76 -15.33
C ILE A 435 13.80 -10.31 -14.00
N LEU A 436 13.59 -11.24 -13.08
CA LEU A 436 13.19 -10.96 -11.71
C LEU A 436 14.42 -10.89 -10.82
N VAL A 437 14.70 -9.72 -10.26
CA VAL A 437 15.72 -9.53 -9.23
C VAL A 437 15.01 -9.29 -7.90
N CYS A 438 15.19 -10.17 -6.90
CA CYS A 438 14.42 -10.05 -5.66
C CYS A 438 15.15 -10.58 -4.42
N SER A 439 14.69 -10.12 -3.26
CA SER A 439 15.03 -10.73 -1.98
C SER A 439 14.31 -12.08 -1.85
N PRO A 440 14.73 -13.00 -0.95
CA PRO A 440 14.13 -14.33 -0.86
C PRO A 440 12.76 -14.32 -0.17
N ARG A 441 11.80 -13.56 -0.72
CA ARG A 441 10.41 -13.48 -0.28
C ARG A 441 9.55 -14.37 -1.18
N ASN A 442 9.03 -15.45 -0.62
CA ASN A 442 8.38 -16.52 -1.40
C ASN A 442 7.21 -16.02 -2.27
N ASP A 443 6.40 -15.12 -1.71
CA ASP A 443 5.28 -14.44 -2.36
C ASP A 443 5.65 -13.70 -3.65
N HIS A 444 6.90 -13.22 -3.77
CA HIS A 444 7.36 -12.48 -4.95
C HIS A 444 7.65 -13.40 -6.15
N TYR A 445 8.06 -14.66 -5.93
CA TYR A 445 8.56 -15.53 -7.02
C TYR A 445 7.92 -16.91 -7.11
N ARG A 446 7.11 -17.36 -6.14
CA ARG A 446 6.53 -18.71 -6.14
C ARG A 446 5.75 -19.04 -7.41
N ASN A 447 5.04 -18.08 -7.98
CA ASN A 447 4.33 -18.28 -9.24
C ASN A 447 5.25 -18.13 -10.45
N PHE A 448 6.26 -17.26 -10.37
CA PHE A 448 7.26 -17.08 -11.42
C PHE A 448 8.09 -18.35 -11.69
N ASP A 449 8.41 -19.09 -10.63
CA ASP A 449 9.16 -20.34 -10.70
C ASP A 449 8.41 -21.50 -11.37
N LYS A 450 7.08 -21.41 -11.46
CA LYS A 450 6.26 -22.45 -12.09
C LYS A 450 6.27 -22.36 -13.61
N TYR A 451 6.73 -21.25 -14.18
CA TYR A 451 6.76 -21.08 -15.63
C TYR A 451 7.84 -21.95 -16.26
N LEU A 452 7.55 -22.44 -17.48
CA LEU A 452 8.52 -23.17 -18.28
C LEU A 452 9.75 -22.29 -18.56
N GLU A 453 10.92 -22.93 -18.54
CA GLU A 453 12.22 -22.32 -18.83
C GLU A 453 12.70 -21.26 -17.80
N THR A 454 12.03 -21.14 -16.65
CA THR A 454 12.51 -20.28 -15.57
C THR A 454 13.84 -20.78 -15.03
N THR A 455 14.87 -19.96 -15.17
CA THR A 455 16.21 -20.21 -14.62
C THR A 455 16.41 -19.43 -13.33
N ILE A 456 17.05 -20.06 -12.35
CA ILE A 456 17.26 -19.49 -11.02
C ILE A 456 18.76 -19.31 -10.79
N ARG A 457 19.16 -18.13 -10.30
CA ARG A 457 20.52 -17.80 -9.90
C ARG A 457 20.56 -17.11 -8.54
N TYR A 458 21.63 -17.32 -7.79
CA TYR A 458 21.87 -16.73 -6.49
C TYR A 458 23.05 -15.75 -6.55
N MET A 459 22.88 -14.54 -6.06
CA MET A 459 23.91 -13.51 -6.01
C MET A 459 24.76 -13.70 -4.73
N PRO A 460 26.09 -13.83 -4.85
CA PRO A 460 26.95 -14.08 -3.70
C PRO A 460 27.02 -12.88 -2.76
N VAL A 461 27.30 -13.17 -1.48
CA VAL A 461 27.69 -12.16 -0.49
C VAL A 461 28.98 -11.45 -0.91
N TRP A 462 29.22 -10.24 -0.39
CA TRP A 462 30.43 -9.51 -0.77
C TRP A 462 31.66 -10.07 -0.07
N SER A 463 32.76 -10.20 -0.81
CA SER A 463 34.06 -10.50 -0.19
C SER A 463 34.60 -9.26 0.54
N TRP A 464 35.56 -9.48 1.45
CA TRP A 464 36.27 -8.37 2.08
C TRP A 464 36.93 -7.44 1.04
N GLU A 465 37.52 -8.01 -0.01
CA GLU A 465 38.13 -7.26 -1.11
C GLU A 465 37.11 -6.36 -1.82
N GLU A 466 35.91 -6.88 -2.12
CA GLU A 466 34.83 -6.08 -2.74
C GLU A 466 34.38 -4.94 -1.81
N ILE A 467 34.28 -5.21 -0.51
CA ILE A 467 33.89 -4.20 0.50
C ILE A 467 34.93 -3.10 0.59
N GLU A 468 36.21 -3.44 0.69
CA GLU A 468 37.29 -2.45 0.82
C GLU A 468 37.44 -1.61 -0.45
N LYS A 469 37.35 -2.23 -1.64
CA LYS A 469 37.35 -1.49 -2.92
C LYS A 469 36.22 -0.48 -2.99
N CYS A 470 34.99 -0.91 -2.66
CA CYS A 470 33.83 -0.03 -2.65
C CYS A 470 33.90 1.04 -1.57
N ARG A 471 34.49 0.74 -0.40
CA ARG A 471 34.78 1.73 0.63
C ARG A 471 35.67 2.83 0.06
N ILE A 472 36.83 2.47 -0.50
CA ILE A 472 37.78 3.43 -1.07
C ILE A 472 37.14 4.26 -2.21
N GLY A 473 36.35 3.63 -3.08
CA GLY A 473 35.81 4.32 -4.27
C GLY A 473 34.51 5.10 -4.06
N ILE A 474 33.66 4.72 -3.10
CA ILE A 474 32.28 5.25 -2.96
C ILE A 474 31.96 5.70 -1.52
N PHE A 475 32.65 5.17 -0.52
CA PHE A 475 32.44 5.45 0.90
C PHE A 475 33.77 5.80 1.60
N ASP A 476 34.58 6.64 0.96
CA ASP A 476 35.95 6.98 1.37
C ASP A 476 36.02 7.65 2.74
N HIS A 477 34.94 8.33 3.13
CA HIS A 477 34.72 8.92 4.45
C HIS A 477 34.63 7.88 5.60
N LEU A 478 34.40 6.60 5.30
CA LEU A 478 34.32 5.56 6.32
C LEU A 478 35.70 5.06 6.73
N ASP A 479 35.92 4.95 8.04
CA ASP A 479 37.13 4.37 8.58
C ASP A 479 37.25 2.87 8.26
N LYS A 480 38.44 2.44 7.89
CA LYS A 480 38.68 1.05 7.49
C LYS A 480 38.46 0.07 8.66
N VAL A 481 38.94 0.42 9.85
CA VAL A 481 38.87 -0.46 11.04
C VAL A 481 37.42 -0.61 11.48
N GLU A 482 36.64 0.46 11.42
CA GLU A 482 35.20 0.41 11.65
C GLU A 482 34.51 -0.56 10.66
N VAL A 483 34.79 -0.42 9.36
CA VAL A 483 34.21 -1.29 8.32
C VAL A 483 34.66 -2.76 8.46
N GLU A 484 35.92 -3.02 8.84
CA GLU A 484 36.43 -4.37 9.16
C GLU A 484 35.66 -5.01 10.33
N SER A 485 35.41 -4.23 11.39
CA SER A 485 34.62 -4.66 12.55
C SER A 485 33.17 -4.98 12.15
N LEU A 486 32.56 -4.12 11.34
CA LEU A 486 31.20 -4.35 10.83
C LEU A 486 31.15 -5.56 9.90
N PHE A 487 32.14 -5.73 9.02
CA PHE A 487 32.22 -6.91 8.14
C PHE A 487 32.29 -8.21 8.95
N SER A 488 33.09 -8.22 10.01
CA SER A 488 33.24 -9.37 10.91
C SER A 488 31.94 -9.73 11.64
N LYS A 489 31.01 -8.78 11.80
CA LYS A 489 29.68 -9.02 12.39
C LYS A 489 28.63 -9.38 11.34
N TRP A 490 28.55 -8.60 10.26
CA TRP A 490 27.49 -8.64 9.26
C TRP A 490 27.80 -9.43 7.99
N GLY A 491 28.95 -10.11 7.89
CA GLY A 491 29.11 -11.15 6.86
C GLY A 491 29.11 -10.66 5.41
N GLY A 492 29.62 -9.46 5.14
CA GLY A 492 29.69 -8.92 3.78
C GLY A 492 28.36 -8.47 3.19
N ILE A 493 27.45 -7.93 4.02
CA ILE A 493 26.23 -7.24 3.56
C ILE A 493 26.50 -5.71 3.50
N PRO A 494 26.70 -5.11 2.30
CA PRO A 494 27.07 -3.70 2.14
C PRO A 494 26.12 -2.70 2.78
N ARG A 495 24.83 -3.04 2.87
CA ARG A 495 23.84 -2.20 3.55
C ARG A 495 24.28 -1.88 4.98
N PHE A 496 24.79 -2.86 5.71
CA PHE A 496 25.16 -2.69 7.12
C PHE A 496 26.65 -2.39 7.31
N THR A 497 27.50 -2.88 6.41
CA THR A 497 28.95 -2.67 6.49
C THR A 497 29.41 -1.35 5.86
N LEU A 498 28.62 -0.74 4.97
CA LEU A 498 28.95 0.52 4.27
C LEU A 498 27.84 1.56 4.38
N GLU A 499 26.63 1.29 3.84
CA GLU A 499 25.58 2.32 3.74
C GLU A 499 25.14 2.86 5.10
N LYS A 500 25.02 1.95 6.07
CA LYS A 500 24.53 2.21 7.42
C LYS A 500 25.63 2.02 8.47
N ALA A 501 26.89 2.09 8.05
CA ALA A 501 28.03 1.84 8.93
C ALA A 501 27.98 2.73 10.18
N GLN A 502 27.74 4.03 9.97
CA GLN A 502 27.68 5.05 11.02
C GLN A 502 26.29 5.20 11.66
N GLU A 503 25.36 4.25 11.48
CA GLU A 503 24.02 4.27 12.10
C GLU A 503 23.95 3.26 13.28
N PRO A 504 24.11 3.69 14.55
CA PRO A 504 24.16 2.77 15.69
C PRO A 504 22.88 1.95 15.91
N ILE A 505 21.73 2.52 15.55
CA ILE A 505 20.42 1.85 15.65
C ILE A 505 20.41 0.59 14.77
N GLN A 506 21.00 0.65 13.58
CA GLN A 506 21.05 -0.50 12.66
C GLN A 506 21.93 -1.61 13.22
N GLN A 507 23.00 -1.25 13.92
CA GLN A 507 23.89 -2.19 14.59
C GLN A 507 23.19 -2.90 15.75
N THR A 508 22.30 -2.19 16.45
CA THR A 508 21.48 -2.73 17.54
C THR A 508 20.50 -3.80 17.04
N PHE A 509 19.95 -3.66 15.82
CA PHE A 509 19.06 -4.67 15.25
C PHE A 509 19.69 -6.05 15.09
N LEU A 510 21.02 -6.15 14.89
CA LEU A 510 21.68 -7.45 14.86
C LEU A 510 21.62 -8.14 16.23
N GLU A 511 21.91 -7.40 17.29
CA GLU A 511 21.88 -7.92 18.66
C GLU A 511 20.45 -8.32 19.07
N GLU A 512 19.44 -7.53 18.68
CA GLU A 512 18.04 -7.88 18.86
C GLU A 512 17.64 -9.13 18.07
N ALA A 513 18.10 -9.25 16.82
CA ALA A 513 17.86 -10.43 16.00
C ALA A 513 18.47 -11.68 16.63
N ILE A 514 19.71 -11.59 17.14
CA ILE A 514 20.36 -12.67 17.89
C ILE A 514 19.52 -13.03 19.12
N ALA A 515 19.15 -12.05 19.95
CA ALA A 515 18.39 -12.29 21.17
C ALA A 515 17.03 -12.96 20.90
N ARG A 516 16.31 -12.50 19.88
CA ARG A 516 14.96 -12.98 19.54
C ARG A 516 14.98 -14.34 18.83
N ASN A 517 15.94 -14.58 17.95
CA ASN A 517 15.93 -15.75 17.06
C ASN A 517 16.90 -16.87 17.48
N SER A 518 17.65 -16.73 18.57
CA SER A 518 18.49 -17.82 19.11
C SER A 518 17.66 -18.91 19.79
N ASN A 519 16.90 -19.65 18.98
CA ASN A 519 16.06 -20.77 19.39
C ASN A 519 16.10 -21.87 18.30
N PRO A 520 15.63 -23.11 18.59
CA PRO A 520 15.73 -24.21 17.63
C PRO A 520 15.05 -23.98 16.27
N ARG A 521 14.01 -23.13 16.17
CA ARG A 521 13.34 -22.82 14.89
C ARG A 521 14.24 -22.05 13.92
N LEU A 522 15.35 -21.48 14.40
CA LEU A 522 16.35 -20.87 13.52
C LEU A 522 16.93 -21.89 12.53
N PHE A 523 17.06 -23.16 12.93
CA PHE A 523 17.58 -24.22 12.06
C PHE A 523 16.56 -24.72 11.03
N GLU A 524 15.28 -24.35 11.18
CA GLU A 524 14.23 -24.59 10.20
C GLU A 524 14.19 -23.48 9.13
N PHE A 525 15.00 -22.42 9.31
CA PHE A 525 15.05 -21.31 8.36
C PHE A 525 15.67 -21.74 7.04
N ILE A 526 14.84 -21.84 6.01
CA ILE A 526 15.26 -22.17 4.65
C ILE A 526 15.77 -20.97 3.86
N GLY A 527 16.01 -19.82 4.50
CA GLY A 527 16.43 -18.59 3.82
C GLY A 527 15.29 -17.79 3.20
N GLU A 528 14.03 -18.16 3.45
CA GLU A 528 12.85 -17.44 2.95
C GLU A 528 12.28 -16.49 4.00
N ILE A 529 11.94 -15.28 3.58
CA ILE A 529 11.37 -14.23 4.42
C ILE A 529 9.85 -14.29 4.27
N ASP A 530 9.19 -14.86 5.28
CA ASP A 530 7.77 -15.21 5.21
C ASP A 530 6.84 -14.06 5.61
N HIS A 531 7.34 -13.06 6.34
CA HIS A 531 6.56 -11.92 6.83
C HIS A 531 7.43 -10.70 7.13
N ILE A 532 6.79 -9.52 7.16
CA ILE A 532 7.42 -8.25 7.53
C ILE A 532 7.90 -8.36 8.98
N GLY A 533 9.19 -8.11 9.20
CA GLY A 533 9.82 -8.20 10.54
C GLY A 533 10.56 -9.50 10.83
N ASP A 534 10.57 -10.47 9.91
CA ASP A 534 11.44 -11.64 10.04
C ASP A 534 12.93 -11.21 9.96
N SER A 535 13.63 -11.28 11.09
CA SER A 535 15.04 -10.89 11.21
C SER A 535 16.01 -12.08 11.13
N ARG A 536 15.55 -13.31 10.85
CA ARG A 536 16.42 -14.49 10.69
C ARG A 536 17.41 -14.33 9.53
N HIS A 537 17.03 -13.58 8.50
CA HIS A 537 17.90 -13.24 7.37
C HIS A 537 19.12 -12.38 7.76
N MET A 538 19.13 -11.76 8.94
CA MET A 538 20.31 -11.06 9.48
C MET A 538 21.29 -12.03 10.13
N LEU A 539 20.83 -13.22 10.53
CA LEU A 539 21.65 -14.22 11.22
C LEU A 539 22.14 -15.31 10.29
N ILE A 540 21.36 -15.66 9.28
CA ILE A 540 21.69 -16.71 8.31
C ILE A 540 21.63 -16.12 6.91
N HIS A 541 22.73 -16.22 6.19
CA HIS A 541 22.88 -15.76 4.82
C HIS A 541 22.79 -16.91 3.82
N ILE A 542 22.27 -16.58 2.65
CA ILE A 542 22.39 -17.39 1.44
C ILE A 542 23.77 -17.15 0.83
N HIS A 543 24.58 -18.20 0.79
CA HIS A 543 25.79 -18.31 -0.01
C HIS A 543 25.51 -19.14 -1.26
N THR A 544 26.43 -19.06 -2.21
CA THR A 544 26.32 -19.77 -3.48
C THR A 544 27.71 -20.18 -3.97
N ASP A 545 27.73 -21.05 -4.95
CA ASP A 545 28.92 -21.49 -5.64
C ASP A 545 29.54 -20.36 -6.47
N VAL A 546 30.87 -20.40 -6.61
CA VAL A 546 31.61 -19.48 -7.47
C VAL A 546 31.86 -20.15 -8.83
N PRO A 547 32.01 -19.36 -9.90
CA PRO A 547 32.22 -19.92 -11.23
C PRO A 547 33.50 -20.75 -11.32
N GLU A 548 33.35 -22.02 -11.66
CA GLU A 548 34.42 -22.93 -12.08
C GLU A 548 34.30 -23.19 -13.58
N GLU A 549 35.42 -23.43 -14.27
CA GLU A 549 35.41 -23.72 -15.70
C GLU A 549 34.48 -24.90 -16.02
N ASN A 550 33.64 -24.72 -17.06
CA ASN A 550 32.72 -25.72 -17.59
C ASN A 550 31.62 -26.19 -16.62
N LYS A 551 31.28 -25.42 -15.58
CA LYS A 551 30.11 -25.67 -14.71
C LYS A 551 29.13 -24.51 -14.76
N GLU A 552 27.84 -24.84 -14.66
CA GLU A 552 26.84 -23.82 -14.30
C GLU A 552 27.19 -23.25 -12.93
N TYR A 553 27.07 -21.94 -12.81
CA TYR A 553 27.49 -21.22 -11.62
C TYR A 553 26.36 -20.34 -11.07
N TYR A 554 26.43 -20.04 -9.77
CA TYR A 554 25.39 -19.33 -9.03
C TYR A 554 24.08 -20.10 -8.92
N ILE A 555 24.12 -21.43 -8.90
CA ILE A 555 22.93 -22.30 -8.91
C ILE A 555 22.62 -22.90 -7.54
N TYR A 556 23.63 -23.05 -6.69
CA TYR A 556 23.46 -23.65 -5.38
C TYR A 556 23.10 -22.61 -4.34
N LYS A 557 22.17 -22.99 -3.47
CA LYS A 557 21.77 -22.25 -2.27
C LYS A 557 22.40 -22.93 -1.06
N ILE A 558 23.34 -22.24 -0.41
CA ILE A 558 24.06 -22.74 0.77
C ILE A 558 23.73 -21.83 1.94
N MET A 559 23.07 -22.34 2.97
CA MET A 559 22.76 -21.55 4.17
C MET A 559 23.93 -21.57 5.14
N ARG A 560 24.39 -20.39 5.58
CA ARG A 560 25.44 -20.26 6.60
C ARG A 560 25.09 -19.14 7.57
N PHE A 561 25.62 -19.19 8.79
CA PHE A 561 25.58 -18.01 9.66
C PHE A 561 26.22 -16.82 8.94
N ALA A 562 25.69 -15.63 9.22
CA ALA A 562 26.18 -14.39 8.66
C ALA A 562 27.68 -14.22 8.87
N SER A 563 28.17 -14.55 10.06
CA SER A 563 29.56 -14.49 10.43
C SER A 563 29.87 -15.49 11.55
N GLU A 564 31.17 -15.69 11.83
CA GLU A 564 31.62 -16.43 13.00
C GLU A 564 31.14 -15.78 14.30
N TYR A 565 31.19 -14.44 14.39
CA TYR A 565 30.62 -13.68 15.51
C TYR A 565 29.15 -14.05 15.77
N VAL A 566 28.31 -14.03 14.72
CA VAL A 566 26.89 -14.37 14.85
C VAL A 566 26.73 -15.83 15.28
N ALA A 567 27.50 -16.76 14.70
CA ALA A 567 27.45 -18.16 15.07
C ALA A 567 27.76 -18.37 16.56
N GLU A 568 28.84 -17.77 17.06
CA GLU A 568 29.22 -17.83 18.48
C GLU A 568 28.14 -17.26 19.38
N LYS A 569 27.63 -16.06 19.07
CA LYS A 569 26.59 -15.38 19.87
C LYS A 569 25.29 -16.18 19.91
N VAL A 570 24.87 -16.75 18.78
CA VAL A 570 23.69 -17.60 18.71
C VAL A 570 23.89 -18.88 19.53
N ILE A 571 25.05 -19.53 19.42
CA ILE A 571 25.36 -20.74 20.19
C ILE A 571 25.38 -20.45 21.70
N ASP A 572 26.00 -19.36 22.11
CA ASP A 572 26.05 -18.95 23.52
C ASP A 572 24.67 -18.62 24.06
N GLN A 573 23.84 -17.94 23.27
CA GLN A 573 22.48 -17.62 23.64
C GLN A 573 21.60 -18.87 23.71
N LEU A 574 21.77 -19.81 22.77
CA LEU A 574 21.12 -21.13 22.83
C LEU A 574 21.53 -21.86 24.11
N LYS A 575 22.82 -21.94 24.45
CA LYS A 575 23.31 -22.57 25.70
C LYS A 575 22.69 -21.94 26.95
N LYS A 576 22.58 -20.61 27.00
CA LYS A 576 21.90 -19.88 28.09
C LYS A 576 20.41 -20.24 28.17
N ASN A 577 19.74 -20.31 27.02
CA ASN A 577 18.34 -20.73 26.94
C ASN A 577 18.17 -22.21 27.35
N HIS A 578 19.15 -23.07 27.02
CA HIS A 578 19.20 -24.49 27.41
C HIS A 578 19.43 -24.69 28.92
N GLN A 579 20.26 -23.87 29.57
CA GLN A 579 20.40 -23.93 31.04
C GLN A 579 19.08 -23.60 31.76
N LYS A 580 18.14 -22.91 31.11
CA LYS A 580 16.78 -22.68 31.60
C LYS A 580 15.79 -23.78 31.22
N PHE A 581 16.04 -24.57 30.16
CA PHE A 581 15.16 -25.64 29.67
C PHE A 581 15.96 -26.80 29.05
N SER A 582 15.92 -27.98 29.71
CA SER A 582 16.63 -29.19 29.28
C SER A 582 16.15 -29.72 27.92
N TRP A 583 17.04 -29.71 26.92
CA TRP A 583 16.80 -30.28 25.57
C TRP A 583 18.05 -31.00 25.01
N GLN A 584 18.63 -31.91 25.79
CA GLN A 584 19.83 -32.68 25.39
C GLN A 584 19.68 -33.44 24.05
N LYS A 585 18.48 -33.90 23.69
CA LYS A 585 18.25 -34.69 22.47
C LYS A 585 18.38 -33.93 21.14
N ALA A 586 18.25 -32.61 21.11
CA ALA A 586 18.32 -31.83 19.86
C ALA A 586 19.77 -31.47 19.48
N VAL A 587 20.60 -31.23 20.50
CA VAL A 587 22.04 -30.91 20.33
C VAL A 587 22.81 -32.15 19.87
N ASP A 588 22.47 -33.34 20.38
CA ASP A 588 23.09 -34.60 19.97
C ASP A 588 22.84 -34.93 18.48
N ARG A 589 21.71 -34.48 17.92
CA ARG A 589 21.40 -34.61 16.47
C ARG A 589 22.14 -33.61 15.58
N LEU A 590 22.53 -32.45 16.12
CA LEU A 590 23.25 -31.42 15.36
C LEU A 590 24.76 -31.69 15.33
N LEU A 591 25.32 -32.24 16.42
CA LEU A 591 26.74 -32.60 16.47
C LEU A 591 27.08 -33.88 15.69
N SER A 592 26.08 -34.73 15.38
CA SER A 592 26.27 -35.93 14.56
C SER A 592 26.32 -35.67 13.04
N ASN A 593 25.94 -34.48 12.57
CA ASN A 593 25.91 -34.11 11.15
C ASN A 593 27.14 -33.27 10.72
N LYS A 594 28.35 -33.70 11.12
CA LYS A 594 29.58 -33.29 10.44
C LYS A 594 29.91 -34.33 9.37
N PHE A 595 29.54 -34.08 8.12
CA PHE A 595 30.25 -34.51 6.90
C PHE A 595 29.88 -33.58 5.74
#